data_AF-A0A6G9ND00-F1
#
_entry.id   AF-A0A6G9ND00-F1
#
_cell.length_a   1.000
_cell.length_b   1.000
_cell.length_c   1.000
_cell.angle_alpha   90.00
_cell.angle_beta   90.00
_cell.angle_gamma   90.00
#
_symmetry.space_group_name_H-M   'P 1'
#
loop_
_entity.id
_entity.type
_entity.pdbx_description
1 polymer ?
#
loop_
_entity_poly.entity_id
_entity_poly.type
_entity_poly.pdbx_seq_one_letter_code
_entity_poly.pdbx_strand_id
1 'polypeptide(L)'
;MISLALTVAAPLFALQGVGEAAVAIKNDDPETWVVEYPRLLRPYVQDYRSCLNLSNRRITGVADFEQQHRADIPRCAEERAEAVAASKDMMRGAKTPMSDGEIETLFENIGLIHIARGADLDKQFTQNLANAQARTDNYEATRPKGLVIELRDASVVKSRMEIEGTGETDKPSKEAGDAGY
;
A
#
# COMPACT_ATOMS: atom_id res chain seq x y z
N MET A 1 -48.70 -17.01 33.80
CA MET A 1 -47.38 -16.35 33.85
C MET A 1 -46.36 -17.39 34.29
N ILE A 2 -45.62 -17.98 33.35
CA ILE A 2 -44.58 -18.99 33.62
C ILE A 2 -43.27 -18.37 33.15
N SER A 3 -42.40 -18.00 34.11
CA SER A 3 -41.06 -17.52 33.84
C SER A 3 -40.13 -18.68 33.55
N LEU A 4 -39.60 -18.72 32.32
CA LEU A 4 -38.52 -19.61 31.89
C LEU A 4 -37.19 -18.87 32.15
N ALA A 5 -36.44 -19.27 33.17
CA ALA A 5 -35.05 -18.85 33.34
C ALA A 5 -34.14 -19.89 32.69
N LEU A 6 -33.76 -19.64 31.43
CA LEU A 6 -32.80 -20.46 30.70
C LEU A 6 -31.39 -19.91 30.97
N THR A 7 -30.69 -20.51 31.93
CA THR A 7 -29.25 -20.28 32.15
C THR A 7 -28.46 -20.87 31.00
N VAL A 8 -28.00 -20.03 30.07
CA VAL A 8 -26.99 -20.40 29.07
C VAL A 8 -25.62 -20.19 29.69
N ALA A 9 -25.08 -21.24 30.30
CA ALA A 9 -23.66 -21.34 30.60
C ALA A 9 -22.99 -22.08 29.44
N ALA A 10 -22.44 -21.33 28.48
CA ALA A 10 -21.57 -21.88 27.44
C ALA A 10 -20.17 -22.12 28.03
N PRO A 11 -19.62 -23.36 28.02
CA PRO A 11 -18.22 -23.56 28.33
C PRO A 11 -17.39 -23.17 27.09
N LEU A 12 -16.84 -21.97 27.08
CA LEU A 12 -15.74 -21.55 26.21
C LEU A 12 -14.42 -22.21 26.69
N PHE A 13 -14.32 -23.54 26.61
CA PHE A 13 -13.08 -24.27 26.88
C PHE A 13 -12.97 -25.48 25.96
N ALA A 14 -12.72 -25.22 24.67
CA ALA A 14 -12.22 -26.23 23.73
C ALA A 14 -11.47 -25.56 22.57
N LEU A 15 -10.35 -24.92 22.88
CA LEU A 15 -9.26 -24.65 21.92
C LEU A 15 -7.93 -24.96 22.62
N GLN A 16 -7.80 -26.21 23.07
CA GLN A 16 -6.50 -26.86 23.25
C GLN A 16 -6.38 -27.88 22.13
N GLY A 17 -6.20 -27.39 20.91
CA GLY A 17 -5.93 -28.19 19.72
C GLY A 17 -4.42 -28.33 19.52
N VAL A 18 -3.95 -29.56 19.69
CA VAL A 18 -2.88 -30.26 18.94
C VAL A 18 -1.55 -29.54 18.68
N GLY A 19 -0.48 -30.15 19.21
CA GLY A 19 0.88 -30.01 18.68
C GLY A 19 0.96 -30.70 17.33
N GLU A 20 0.47 -30.04 16.29
CA GLU A 20 0.78 -30.39 14.91
C GLU A 20 2.16 -29.85 14.56
N ALA A 21 2.96 -30.67 13.87
CA ALA A 21 4.24 -30.27 13.32
C ALA A 21 4.08 -28.96 12.54
N ALA A 22 5.15 -28.16 12.41
CA ALA A 22 5.11 -26.99 11.54
C ALA A 22 5.00 -27.46 10.09
N VAL A 23 3.78 -27.72 9.65
CA VAL A 23 3.47 -28.06 8.27
C VAL A 23 3.39 -26.75 7.52
N ALA A 24 4.31 -26.53 6.59
CA ALA A 24 4.10 -25.51 5.57
C ALA A 24 2.87 -25.93 4.75
N ILE A 25 1.72 -25.34 5.05
CA ILE A 25 0.54 -25.46 4.19
C ILE A 25 0.92 -24.82 2.86
N LYS A 26 1.00 -25.61 1.80
CA LYS A 26 1.25 -25.13 0.45
C LYS A 26 0.01 -24.36 0.00
N ASN A 27 0.01 -23.06 0.28
CA ASN A 27 -1.05 -22.16 -0.13
C ASN A 27 -0.61 -21.45 -1.41
N ASP A 28 -1.46 -21.40 -2.43
CA ASP A 28 -1.10 -20.86 -3.74
C ASP A 28 -1.10 -19.31 -3.78
N ASP A 29 -1.45 -18.68 -2.65
CA ASP A 29 -1.51 -17.23 -2.47
C ASP A 29 -0.49 -16.74 -1.42
N PRO A 30 0.49 -15.89 -1.80
CA PRO A 30 1.49 -15.37 -0.86
C PRO A 30 0.90 -14.52 0.28
N GLU A 31 -0.31 -13.96 0.14
CA GLU A 31 -1.01 -13.24 1.22
C GLU A 31 -1.42 -14.16 2.37
N THR A 32 -1.51 -15.46 2.11
CA THR A 32 -1.99 -16.47 3.07
C THR A 32 -0.88 -17.35 3.63
N TRP A 33 0.38 -17.06 3.30
CA TRP A 33 1.54 -17.76 3.82
C TRP A 33 1.75 -17.41 5.30
N VAL A 34 1.07 -18.15 6.17
CA VAL A 34 1.28 -18.16 7.61
C VAL A 34 2.22 -19.31 7.93
N VAL A 35 3.41 -19.00 8.45
CA VAL A 35 4.31 -20.03 8.97
C VAL A 35 4.04 -20.20 10.45
N GLU A 36 3.58 -21.39 10.82
CA GLU A 36 3.40 -21.77 12.21
C GLU A 36 4.70 -22.30 12.79
N TYR A 37 4.99 -21.94 14.04
CA TYR A 37 6.18 -22.39 14.74
C TYR A 37 5.97 -22.30 16.25
N PRO A 38 6.71 -23.09 17.06
CA PRO A 38 6.64 -23.01 18.51
C PRO A 38 6.89 -21.61 19.02
N ARG A 39 6.11 -21.17 20.02
CA ARG A 39 6.22 -19.83 20.62
C ARG A 39 7.64 -19.49 21.12
N LEU A 40 8.41 -20.50 21.52
CA LEU A 40 9.80 -20.38 21.95
C LEU A 40 10.73 -19.85 20.84
N LEU A 41 10.41 -20.11 19.57
CA LEU A 41 11.20 -19.64 18.42
C LEU A 41 10.90 -18.20 18.00
N ARG A 42 9.83 -17.61 18.56
CA ARG A 42 9.37 -16.26 18.20
C ARG A 42 10.45 -15.17 18.23
N PRO A 43 11.30 -15.03 19.27
CA PRO A 43 12.33 -13.99 19.27
C PRO A 43 13.29 -14.15 18.09
N TYR A 44 13.81 -15.35 17.84
CA TYR A 44 14.77 -15.60 16.76
C TYR A 44 14.17 -15.39 15.36
N VAL A 45 12.91 -15.81 15.16
CA VAL A 45 12.17 -15.52 13.92
C VAL A 45 12.01 -14.00 13.73
N GLN A 46 11.79 -13.27 14.83
CA GLN A 46 11.59 -11.82 14.79
C GLN A 46 12.88 -11.07 14.49
N ASP A 47 14.03 -11.55 14.97
CA ASP A 47 15.35 -10.99 14.65
C ASP A 47 15.63 -11.08 13.15
N TYR A 48 15.47 -12.27 12.56
CA TYR A 48 15.66 -12.46 11.12
C TYR A 48 14.68 -11.62 10.29
N ARG A 49 13.40 -11.61 10.66
CA ARG A 49 12.40 -10.75 10.00
C ARG A 49 12.72 -9.26 10.13
N SER A 50 13.30 -8.84 11.24
CA SER A 50 13.70 -7.44 11.43
C SER A 50 14.80 -7.08 10.43
N CYS A 51 15.82 -7.93 10.28
CA CYS A 51 16.86 -7.72 9.27
C CYS A 51 16.26 -7.58 7.86
N LEU A 52 15.36 -8.50 7.46
CA LEU A 52 14.73 -8.48 6.14
C LEU A 52 13.94 -7.20 5.87
N ASN A 53 13.32 -6.61 6.90
CA ASN A 53 12.48 -5.42 6.77
C ASN A 53 13.22 -4.07 6.94
N LEU A 54 14.50 -4.07 7.34
CA LEU A 54 15.26 -2.83 7.59
C LEU A 54 15.59 -2.03 6.32
N SER A 55 15.51 -2.63 5.13
CA SER A 55 16.02 -2.01 3.91
C SER A 55 15.06 -0.97 3.31
N ASN A 56 15.61 0.22 3.04
CA ASN A 56 14.91 1.27 2.30
C ASN A 56 14.62 0.81 0.87
N ARG A 57 13.33 0.64 0.54
CA ARG A 57 12.88 0.30 -0.81
C ARG A 57 13.05 1.51 -1.72
N ARG A 58 13.54 1.29 -2.94
CA ARG A 58 13.66 2.31 -3.99
C ARG A 58 12.46 2.19 -4.91
N ILE A 59 11.80 3.32 -5.21
CA ILE A 59 10.69 3.35 -6.16
C ILE A 59 11.18 4.13 -7.38
N THR A 60 11.44 3.42 -8.47
CA THR A 60 12.04 3.97 -9.71
C THR A 60 11.05 4.06 -10.87
N GLY A 61 9.77 3.78 -10.62
CA GLY A 61 8.75 3.69 -11.67
C GLY A 61 8.71 2.32 -12.38
N VAL A 62 9.52 1.37 -11.92
CA VAL A 62 9.58 -0.01 -12.42
C VAL A 62 9.13 -0.97 -11.32
N ALA A 63 8.50 -2.07 -11.71
CA ALA A 63 8.18 -3.18 -10.83
C ALA A 63 9.43 -4.06 -10.58
N ASP A 64 10.27 -3.65 -9.63
CA ASP A 64 11.50 -4.34 -9.23
C ASP A 64 11.54 -4.73 -7.74
N PHE A 65 10.40 -4.74 -7.05
CA PHE A 65 10.31 -5.06 -5.63
C PHE A 65 10.72 -6.50 -5.32
N GLU A 66 10.40 -7.50 -6.15
CA GLU A 66 10.88 -8.88 -5.96
C GLU A 66 12.41 -8.92 -5.93
N GLN A 67 13.05 -8.23 -6.87
CA GLN A 67 14.51 -8.16 -6.95
C GLN A 67 15.10 -7.51 -5.70
N GLN A 68 14.51 -6.41 -5.24
CA GLN A 68 14.93 -5.74 -4.01
C GLN A 68 14.79 -6.65 -2.78
N HIS A 69 13.69 -7.40 -2.66
CA HIS A 69 13.48 -8.36 -1.56
C HIS A 69 14.43 -9.57 -1.66
N ARG A 70 14.70 -10.06 -2.87
CA ARG A 70 15.67 -11.13 -3.11
C ARG A 70 17.09 -10.73 -2.70
N ALA A 71 17.45 -9.46 -2.88
CA ALA A 71 18.74 -8.92 -2.46
C ALA A 71 18.89 -8.86 -0.93
N ASP A 72 17.80 -8.87 -0.16
CA ASP A 72 17.86 -8.92 1.30
C ASP A 72 18.31 -10.28 1.84
N ILE A 73 18.03 -11.37 1.12
CA ILE A 73 18.37 -12.72 1.57
C ILE A 73 19.87 -12.91 1.83
N PRO A 74 20.78 -12.63 0.86
CA PRO A 74 22.21 -12.72 1.12
C PRO A 74 22.70 -11.65 2.09
N ARG A 75 22.05 -10.49 2.16
CA ARG A 75 22.41 -9.41 3.12
C ARG A 75 22.17 -9.84 4.56
N CYS A 76 21.09 -10.57 4.82
CA CYS A 76 20.69 -11.04 6.16
C CYS A 76 21.14 -12.48 6.45
N ALA A 77 22.14 -12.99 5.73
CA ALA A 77 22.58 -14.38 5.85
C ALA A 77 23.19 -14.68 7.23
N GLU A 78 23.88 -13.71 7.82
CA GLU A 78 24.47 -13.81 9.16
C GLU A 78 23.38 -13.89 10.23
N GLU A 79 22.42 -12.95 10.21
CA GLU A 79 21.28 -12.95 11.14
C GLU A 79 20.43 -14.22 11.00
N ARG A 80 20.27 -14.75 9.77
CA ARG A 80 19.63 -16.05 9.56
C ARG A 80 20.40 -17.16 10.27
N ALA A 81 21.72 -17.23 10.07
CA ALA A 81 22.55 -18.28 10.65
C ALA A 81 22.54 -18.25 12.19
N GLU A 82 22.64 -17.06 12.77
CA GLU A 82 22.56 -16.87 14.23
C GLU A 82 21.20 -17.28 14.78
N ALA A 83 20.11 -16.81 14.15
CA ALA A 83 18.75 -17.13 14.58
C ALA A 83 18.45 -18.63 14.48
N VAL A 84 18.94 -19.31 13.43
CA VAL A 84 18.82 -20.76 13.26
C VAL A 84 19.59 -21.50 14.36
N ALA A 85 20.84 -21.12 14.62
CA ALA A 85 21.66 -21.77 15.65
C ALA A 85 21.03 -21.62 17.04
N ALA A 86 20.58 -20.41 17.39
CA ALA A 86 19.91 -20.14 18.66
C ALA A 86 18.57 -20.87 18.78
N SER A 87 17.83 -20.99 17.67
CA SER A 87 16.58 -21.76 17.61
C SER A 87 16.82 -23.26 17.87
N LYS A 88 17.86 -23.84 17.26
CA LYS A 88 18.24 -25.24 17.49
C LYS A 88 18.60 -25.48 18.95
N ASP A 89 19.40 -24.60 19.54
CA ASP A 89 19.76 -24.71 20.95
C ASP A 89 18.55 -24.60 21.87
N MET A 90 17.65 -23.64 21.62
CA MET A 90 16.40 -23.46 22.37
C MET A 90 15.47 -24.67 22.28
N MET A 91 15.48 -25.42 21.17
CA MET A 91 14.64 -26.59 20.99
C MET A 91 15.17 -27.85 21.70
N ARG A 92 16.41 -27.84 22.19
CA ARG A 92 16.98 -28.96 22.95
C ARG A 92 16.24 -29.15 24.28
N GLY A 93 15.50 -30.25 24.40
CA GLY A 93 14.72 -30.55 25.60
C GLY A 93 13.39 -29.80 25.69
N ALA A 94 12.96 -29.11 24.62
CA ALA A 94 11.65 -28.50 24.56
C ALA A 94 10.53 -29.55 24.61
N LYS A 95 9.42 -29.25 25.29
CA LYS A 95 8.26 -30.15 25.40
C LYS A 95 7.58 -30.43 24.05
N THR A 96 7.60 -29.43 23.17
CA THR A 96 7.15 -29.51 21.78
C THR A 96 8.39 -29.34 20.90
N PRO A 97 9.13 -30.43 20.65
CA PRO A 97 10.37 -30.35 19.90
C PRO A 97 10.08 -30.05 18.43
N MET A 98 10.98 -29.29 17.82
CA MET A 98 11.10 -29.12 16.38
C MET A 98 12.51 -29.59 16.01
N SER A 99 12.64 -30.44 15.00
CA SER A 99 13.93 -30.96 14.57
C SER A 99 14.79 -29.87 13.93
N ASP A 100 16.11 -30.07 13.94
CA ASP A 100 17.05 -29.14 13.32
C ASP A 100 16.73 -28.86 11.83
N GLY A 101 16.25 -29.88 11.10
CA GLY A 101 15.84 -29.74 9.70
C GLY A 101 14.55 -28.94 9.51
N GLU A 102 13.58 -29.08 10.42
CA GLU A 102 12.36 -28.26 10.42
C GLU A 102 12.68 -26.80 10.75
N ILE A 103 13.65 -26.55 11.64
CA ILE A 103 14.12 -25.19 11.95
C ILE A 103 14.76 -24.56 10.72
N GLU A 104 15.66 -25.26 10.01
CA GLU A 104 16.26 -24.73 8.77
C GLU A 104 15.18 -24.38 7.73
N THR A 105 14.24 -25.30 7.52
CA THR A 105 13.10 -25.13 6.60
C THR A 105 12.23 -23.94 7.01
N LEU A 106 11.98 -23.73 8.31
CA LEU A 106 11.25 -22.58 8.83
C LEU A 106 11.89 -21.26 8.40
N PHE A 107 13.21 -21.11 8.60
CA PHE A 107 13.91 -19.88 8.23
C PHE A 107 14.07 -19.71 6.72
N GLU A 108 14.21 -20.80 5.96
CA GLU A 108 14.16 -20.76 4.50
C GLU A 108 12.80 -20.27 3.99
N ASN A 109 11.70 -20.82 4.50
CA ASN A 109 10.35 -20.42 4.15
C ASN A 109 10.08 -18.95 4.45
N ILE A 110 10.57 -18.43 5.59
CA ILE A 110 10.48 -16.99 5.90
C ILE A 110 11.15 -16.14 4.82
N GLY A 111 12.32 -16.55 4.32
CA GLY A 111 13.00 -15.89 3.21
C GLY A 111 12.22 -15.95 1.90
N LEU A 112 11.65 -17.11 1.57
CA LEU A 112 10.81 -17.27 0.37
C LEU A 112 9.55 -16.40 0.44
N ILE A 113 8.92 -16.31 1.60
CA ILE A 113 7.76 -15.42 1.83
C ILE A 113 8.13 -13.97 1.63
N HIS A 114 9.30 -13.55 2.10
CA HIS A 114 9.80 -12.18 1.90
C HIS A 114 9.93 -11.85 0.41
N ILE A 115 10.48 -12.76 -0.39
CA ILE A 115 10.59 -12.58 -1.85
C ILE A 115 9.20 -12.52 -2.49
N ALA A 116 8.30 -13.43 -2.13
CA ALA A 116 6.97 -13.51 -2.71
C ALA A 116 6.13 -12.26 -2.43
N ARG A 117 6.31 -11.63 -1.27
CA ARG A 117 5.72 -10.31 -0.96
C ARG A 117 6.24 -9.22 -1.90
N GLY A 118 7.52 -9.24 -2.24
CA GLY A 118 8.09 -8.35 -3.26
C GLY A 118 7.44 -8.57 -4.63
N ALA A 119 7.29 -9.82 -5.07
CA ALA A 119 6.63 -10.15 -6.32
C ALA A 119 5.16 -9.73 -6.36
N ASP A 120 4.47 -9.76 -5.22
CA ASP A 120 3.10 -9.26 -5.14
C ASP A 120 3.03 -7.73 -5.29
N LEU A 121 3.93 -7.00 -4.64
CA LEU A 121 4.06 -5.55 -4.83
C LEU A 121 4.31 -5.19 -6.31
N ASP A 122 5.09 -5.99 -7.02
CA ASP A 122 5.32 -5.82 -8.47
C ASP A 122 4.03 -5.97 -9.29
N LYS A 123 3.19 -6.96 -8.96
CA LYS A 123 1.87 -7.14 -9.58
C LYS A 123 0.96 -5.96 -9.30
N GLN A 124 0.86 -5.54 -8.04
CA GLN A 124 0.04 -4.39 -7.65
C GLN A 124 0.51 -3.09 -8.33
N PHE A 125 1.82 -2.87 -8.37
CA PHE A 125 2.41 -1.72 -9.07
C PHE A 125 2.02 -1.69 -10.55
N THR A 126 2.19 -2.82 -11.23
CA THR A 126 1.86 -2.97 -12.66
C THR A 126 0.37 -2.76 -12.93
N GLN A 127 -0.50 -3.34 -12.10
CA GLN A 127 -1.95 -3.15 -12.20
C GLN A 127 -2.34 -1.69 -11.98
N ASN A 128 -1.75 -1.02 -10.99
CA ASN A 128 -2.00 0.39 -10.72
C ASN A 128 -1.57 1.28 -11.90
N LEU A 129 -0.43 1.00 -12.52
CA LEU A 129 0.05 1.72 -13.69
C LEU A 129 -0.90 1.53 -14.89
N ALA A 130 -1.30 0.29 -15.18
CA ALA A 130 -2.25 -0.03 -16.25
C ALA A 130 -3.61 0.67 -16.03
N ASN A 131 -4.12 0.65 -14.80
CA ASN A 131 -5.37 1.32 -14.45
C ASN A 131 -5.26 2.84 -14.55
N ALA A 132 -4.12 3.43 -14.17
CA ALA A 132 -3.87 4.86 -14.33
C ALA A 132 -3.86 5.25 -15.82
N GLN A 133 -3.19 4.46 -16.68
CA GLN A 133 -3.19 4.69 -18.11
C GLN A 133 -4.59 4.59 -18.71
N ALA A 134 -5.36 3.55 -18.38
CA ALA A 134 -6.72 3.38 -18.88
C ALA A 134 -7.66 4.53 -18.47
N ARG A 135 -7.48 5.09 -17.27
CA ARG A 135 -8.23 6.28 -16.84
C ARG A 135 -7.86 7.52 -17.65
N THR A 136 -6.58 7.73 -17.92
CA THR A 136 -6.11 8.82 -18.79
C THR A 136 -6.66 8.67 -20.21
N ASP A 137 -6.59 7.47 -20.78
CA ASP A 137 -7.10 7.20 -22.13
C ASP A 137 -8.61 7.42 -22.22
N ASN A 138 -9.36 6.98 -21.21
CA ASN A 138 -10.80 7.23 -21.13
C ASN A 138 -11.12 8.73 -21.02
N TYR A 139 -10.40 9.46 -20.16
CA TYR A 139 -10.52 10.91 -20.06
C TYR A 139 -10.26 11.59 -21.42
N GLU A 140 -9.18 11.22 -22.11
CA GLU A 140 -8.84 11.78 -23.43
C GLU A 140 -9.83 11.39 -24.55
N ALA A 141 -10.47 10.23 -24.45
CA ALA A 141 -11.50 9.77 -25.38
C ALA A 141 -12.85 10.46 -25.15
N THR A 142 -13.24 10.67 -23.88
CA THR A 142 -14.55 11.19 -23.49
C THR A 142 -14.57 12.69 -23.23
N ARG A 143 -13.40 13.33 -23.08
CA ARG A 143 -13.34 14.79 -22.92
C ARG A 143 -14.02 15.47 -24.11
N PRO A 144 -14.78 16.54 -23.89
CA PRO A 144 -15.40 17.30 -24.98
C PRO A 144 -14.32 17.85 -25.92
N LYS A 145 -14.12 17.19 -27.07
CA LYS A 145 -13.26 17.71 -28.15
C LYS A 145 -14.07 18.76 -28.90
N GLY A 146 -13.95 20.02 -28.49
CA GLY A 146 -14.62 21.13 -29.18
C GLY A 146 -15.07 22.32 -28.33
N LEU A 147 -14.86 22.33 -27.01
CA LEU A 147 -15.11 23.51 -26.18
C LEU A 147 -13.81 24.08 -25.59
N VAL A 148 -12.82 24.31 -26.44
CA VAL A 148 -12.00 25.51 -26.25
C VAL A 148 -12.86 26.65 -26.80
N ILE A 149 -13.86 27.09 -26.04
CA ILE A 149 -14.40 28.43 -26.29
C ILE A 149 -13.19 29.33 -26.07
N GLU A 150 -12.70 29.92 -27.16
CA GLU A 150 -12.35 31.32 -27.36
C GLU A 150 -12.59 32.29 -26.17
N LEU A 151 -12.21 31.91 -24.96
CA LEU A 151 -12.25 32.75 -23.75
C LEU A 151 -11.09 33.75 -23.76
N ARG A 152 -10.08 33.52 -24.63
CA ARG A 152 -9.11 34.56 -24.97
C ARG A 152 -9.74 35.63 -25.87
N ASP A 153 -10.54 35.26 -26.87
CA ASP A 153 -11.16 36.25 -27.76
C ASP A 153 -12.38 36.95 -27.13
N ALA A 154 -13.15 36.31 -26.27
CA ALA A 154 -14.22 36.99 -25.53
C ALA A 154 -13.70 38.14 -24.65
N SER A 155 -12.47 38.04 -24.12
CA SER A 155 -11.82 39.13 -23.38
C SER A 155 -11.32 40.27 -24.28
N VAL A 156 -10.91 39.95 -25.51
CA VAL A 156 -10.45 40.91 -26.53
C VAL A 156 -11.64 41.67 -27.14
N VAL A 157 -12.77 41.00 -27.36
CA VAL A 157 -14.00 41.62 -27.87
C VAL A 157 -14.61 42.59 -26.85
N LYS A 158 -14.61 42.22 -25.55
CA LYS A 158 -15.14 43.10 -24.49
C LYS A 158 -14.28 44.34 -24.28
N SER A 159 -12.94 44.20 -24.30
CA SER A 159 -12.04 45.35 -24.16
C SER A 159 -12.09 46.31 -25.35
N ARG A 160 -12.35 45.82 -26.57
CA ARG A 160 -12.53 46.68 -27.76
C ARG A 160 -13.86 47.45 -27.75
N MET A 161 -14.96 46.81 -27.31
CA MET A 161 -16.26 47.47 -27.19
C MET A 161 -16.29 48.52 -26.07
N GLU A 162 -15.57 48.32 -24.97
CA GLU A 162 -15.47 49.31 -23.90
C GLU A 162 -14.64 50.55 -24.32
N ILE A 163 -13.68 50.39 -25.25
CA ILE A 163 -12.88 51.49 -25.80
C ILE A 163 -13.64 52.26 -26.89
N GLU A 164 -14.45 51.59 -27.70
CA GLU A 164 -15.26 52.21 -28.77
C GLU A 164 -16.57 52.85 -28.24
N GLY A 165 -17.02 52.47 -27.04
CA GLY A 165 -18.24 53.01 -26.41
C GLY A 165 -18.09 54.38 -25.71
N THR A 166 -16.88 54.94 -25.63
CA THR A 166 -16.61 56.25 -25.00
C THR A 166 -16.30 57.36 -25.99
N GLY A 167 -16.71 57.20 -27.25
CA GLY A 167 -16.34 58.07 -28.36
C GLY A 167 -17.42 59.02 -28.88
N GLU A 168 -18.37 59.50 -28.06
CA GLU A 168 -19.24 60.60 -28.50
C GLU A 168 -19.73 61.44 -27.32
N THR A 169 -19.11 62.59 -27.10
CA THR A 169 -19.81 63.85 -26.76
C THR A 169 -18.79 64.98 -26.63
N ASP A 170 -18.69 65.82 -27.66
CA ASP A 170 -18.37 67.24 -27.49
C ASP A 170 -18.89 67.97 -28.75
N LYS A 171 -19.96 68.77 -28.72
CA LYS A 171 -20.08 70.11 -28.11
C LYS A 171 -21.50 70.66 -28.39
N PRO A 172 -21.87 71.89 -27.98
CA PRO A 172 -21.62 72.60 -26.72
C PRO A 172 -22.95 73.13 -26.11
N SER A 173 -23.07 73.27 -24.79
CA SER A 173 -24.18 74.04 -24.20
C SER A 173 -23.67 75.34 -23.57
N LYS A 174 -24.34 76.43 -23.98
CA LYS A 174 -24.14 77.83 -23.61
C LYS A 174 -24.24 78.08 -22.09
N GLU A 175 -23.47 79.08 -21.65
CA GLU A 175 -23.64 79.79 -20.39
C GLU A 175 -25.04 80.38 -20.20
N ALA A 176 -25.55 80.28 -18.97
CA ALA A 176 -26.40 81.22 -18.25
C ALA A 176 -26.36 80.76 -16.78
N GLY A 177 -26.18 81.56 -15.73
CA GLY A 177 -26.04 83.00 -15.54
C GLY A 177 -25.95 83.20 -14.02
N ASP A 178 -25.18 84.20 -13.61
CA ASP A 178 -24.94 84.65 -12.24
C ASP A 178 -26.22 85.09 -11.50
N ALA A 179 -26.30 84.82 -10.19
CA ALA A 179 -27.03 85.62 -9.20
C ALA A 179 -26.72 85.11 -7.78
N GLY A 180 -25.81 85.81 -7.08
CA GLY A 180 -25.55 85.61 -5.67
C GLY A 180 -26.66 86.11 -4.73
N TYR A 181 -26.61 85.62 -3.48
CA TYR A 181 -26.64 86.37 -2.22
C TYR A 181 -26.02 85.49 -1.13
#